data_AF-A0A5B8XWJ9-F1
#
_entry.id   AF-A0A5B8XWJ9-F1
#
_cell.length_a   1.000
_cell.length_b   1.000
_cell.length_c   1.000
_cell.angle_alpha   90.00
_cell.angle_beta   90.00
_cell.angle_gamma   90.00
#
_symmetry.space_group_name_H-M   'P 1'
#
loop_
_entity.id
_entity.type
_entity.pdbx_description
1 polymer ?
#
loop_
_entity_poly.entity_id
_entity_poly.type
_entity_poly.pdbx_seq_one_letter_code
_entity_poly.pdbx_strand_id
1 'polypeptide(L)'
;MSLSQRHLAKIKTGFPAGEVADVIAELGRISTSETMDSQGNLDNAIGAILELSKGNFVELKGLVDAAKIDFRDVIYWWYLETNRATHPMADEIKTVHEGRGGYVEIEGIRYTIDHVAEGSFCIQFPGGKARKDRQRHFEALTAFAESKSPKWSIG
;
A
#
# COMPACT_ATOMS: atom_id res chain seq x y z
N MET A 1 -20.48 -18.77 10.02
CA MET A 1 -19.99 -17.37 10.05
C MET A 1 -21.14 -16.47 9.65
N SER A 2 -21.40 -15.38 10.38
CA SER A 2 -22.47 -14.44 10.06
C SER A 2 -21.89 -13.11 9.59
N LEU A 3 -22.14 -12.74 8.34
CA LEU A 3 -21.75 -11.43 7.81
C LEU A 3 -22.51 -10.32 8.55
N SER A 4 -21.81 -9.22 8.85
CA SER A 4 -22.44 -8.03 9.41
C SER A 4 -23.49 -7.46 8.45
N GLN A 5 -24.47 -6.73 8.98
CA GLN A 5 -25.47 -6.03 8.15
C GLN A 5 -24.80 -5.06 7.15
N ARG A 6 -23.68 -4.44 7.54
CA ARG A 6 -22.89 -3.58 6.67
C ARG A 6 -22.32 -4.34 5.47
N HIS A 7 -21.78 -5.54 5.68
CA HIS A 7 -21.26 -6.37 4.59
C HIS A 7 -22.38 -6.82 3.65
N LEU A 8 -23.51 -7.26 4.20
CA LEU A 8 -24.67 -7.67 3.41
C LEU A 8 -25.22 -6.52 2.56
N ALA A 9 -25.26 -5.30 3.11
CA ALA A 9 -25.66 -4.12 2.34
C ALA A 9 -24.70 -3.87 1.17
N LYS A 10 -23.38 -3.88 1.42
CA LYS A 10 -22.36 -3.70 0.38
C LYS A 10 -22.44 -4.75 -0.72
N ILE A 11 -22.63 -6.03 -0.38
CA ILE A 11 -22.75 -7.11 -1.37
C ILE A 11 -23.94 -6.86 -2.29
N LYS A 12 -25.11 -6.54 -1.71
CA LYS A 12 -26.34 -6.30 -2.47
C LYS A 12 -26.25 -5.07 -3.38
N THR A 13 -25.45 -4.07 -3.02
CA THR A 13 -25.26 -2.86 -3.83
C THR A 13 -24.13 -3.00 -4.84
N GLY A 14 -23.11 -3.81 -4.54
CA GLY A 14 -21.87 -3.91 -5.32
C GLY A 14 -21.87 -5.03 -6.35
N PHE A 15 -22.69 -6.07 -6.18
CA PHE A 15 -22.71 -7.24 -7.05
C PHE A 15 -24.07 -7.45 -7.72
N PRO A 16 -24.12 -8.07 -8.91
CA PRO A 16 -25.36 -8.47 -9.54
C PRO A 16 -26.20 -9.39 -8.64
N ALA A 17 -27.52 -9.25 -8.66
CA ALA A 17 -28.42 -10.03 -7.80
C ALA A 17 -28.24 -11.55 -7.94
N GLY A 18 -27.88 -12.01 -9.15
CA GLY A 18 -27.60 -13.43 -9.43
C GLY A 18 -26.31 -13.95 -8.78
N GLU A 19 -25.37 -13.08 -8.42
CA GLU A 19 -24.07 -13.46 -7.84
C GLU A 19 -24.03 -13.31 -6.30
N VAL A 20 -25.03 -12.67 -5.69
CA VAL A 20 -25.04 -12.37 -4.24
C VAL A 20 -24.86 -13.63 -3.38
N ALA A 21 -25.54 -14.73 -3.74
CA ALA A 21 -25.43 -15.98 -3.00
C ALA A 21 -24.01 -16.57 -3.09
N ASP A 22 -23.41 -16.52 -4.28
CA ASP A 22 -22.06 -17.02 -4.53
C ASP A 22 -21.01 -16.17 -3.81
N VAL A 23 -21.17 -14.85 -3.79
CA VAL A 23 -20.31 -13.93 -3.04
C VAL A 23 -20.35 -14.23 -1.54
N ILE A 24 -21.54 -14.47 -0.97
CA ILE A 24 -21.69 -14.82 0.45
C ILE A 24 -21.03 -16.16 0.74
N ALA A 25 -21.22 -17.16 -0.12
CA ALA A 25 -20.61 -18.48 0.03
C ALA A 25 -19.07 -18.39 -0.03
N GLU A 26 -18.55 -17.58 -0.95
CA GLU A 26 -17.13 -17.37 -1.15
C GLU A 26 -16.47 -16.67 0.06
N LEU A 27 -17.06 -15.58 0.55
CA LEU A 27 -16.58 -14.90 1.76
C LEU A 27 -16.65 -15.80 3.01
N GLY A 28 -17.58 -16.76 3.03
CA GLY A 28 -17.69 -17.77 4.08
C GLY A 28 -16.52 -18.75 4.15
N ARG A 29 -15.61 -18.75 3.17
CA ARG A 29 -14.37 -19.54 3.17
C ARG A 29 -13.29 -19.01 4.13
N ILE A 30 -13.44 -17.77 4.61
CA ILE A 30 -12.57 -17.16 5.62
C ILE A 30 -13.31 -17.15 6.95
N SER A 31 -12.60 -17.51 8.01
CA SER A 31 -13.12 -17.54 9.35
C SER A 31 -12.13 -16.91 10.33
N THR A 32 -12.44 -16.98 11.62
CA THR A 32 -11.57 -16.42 12.64
C THR A 32 -10.24 -17.18 12.74
N SER A 33 -10.16 -18.44 12.31
CA SER A 33 -8.89 -19.20 12.33
C SER A 33 -7.83 -18.60 11.41
N GLU A 34 -8.23 -18.02 10.29
CA GLU A 34 -7.33 -17.29 9.39
C GLU A 34 -6.99 -15.88 9.92
N THR A 35 -7.79 -15.35 10.86
CA THR A 35 -7.71 -13.95 11.30
C THR A 35 -7.37 -13.80 12.78
N MET A 36 -6.50 -14.68 13.29
CA MET A 36 -5.99 -14.66 14.66
C MET A 36 -7.09 -14.73 15.72
N ASP A 37 -8.12 -15.54 15.46
CA ASP A 37 -9.29 -15.76 16.31
C ASP A 37 -10.06 -14.48 16.68
N SER A 38 -9.91 -13.42 15.86
CA SER A 38 -10.52 -12.12 16.08
C SER A 38 -11.62 -11.83 15.06
N GLN A 39 -12.85 -11.67 15.55
CA GLN A 39 -13.98 -11.25 14.72
C GLN A 39 -13.76 -9.86 14.10
N GLY A 40 -13.08 -8.95 14.82
CA GLY A 40 -12.76 -7.63 14.29
C GLY A 40 -11.80 -7.70 13.09
N ASN A 41 -10.81 -8.60 13.13
CA ASN A 41 -9.91 -8.83 12.00
C ASN A 41 -10.64 -9.46 10.82
N LEU A 42 -11.53 -10.43 11.08
CA LEU A 42 -12.37 -11.03 10.06
C LEU A 42 -13.27 -10.00 9.37
N ASP A 43 -13.91 -9.14 10.16
CA ASP A 43 -14.77 -8.10 9.62
C ASP A 43 -13.98 -7.07 8.79
N ASN A 44 -12.78 -6.69 9.23
CA ASN A 44 -11.89 -5.80 8.48
C ASN A 44 -11.42 -6.43 7.17
N ALA A 45 -11.02 -7.71 7.20
CA ALA A 45 -10.58 -8.43 6.01
C ALA A 45 -11.72 -8.53 4.98
N ILE A 46 -12.92 -8.90 5.40
CA ILE A 46 -14.10 -8.95 4.52
C ILE A 46 -14.45 -7.57 3.97
N GLY A 47 -14.38 -6.54 4.81
CA GLY A 47 -14.56 -5.16 4.38
C GLY A 47 -13.57 -4.77 3.28
N ALA A 48 -12.29 -5.10 3.44
CA ALA A 48 -11.23 -4.85 2.47
C ALA A 48 -11.45 -5.61 1.15
N ILE A 49 -11.77 -6.90 1.22
CA ILE A 49 -12.07 -7.74 0.04
C ILE A 49 -13.22 -7.14 -0.79
N LEU A 50 -14.30 -6.72 -0.12
CA LEU A 50 -15.47 -6.15 -0.79
C LEU A 50 -15.16 -4.82 -1.49
N GLU A 51 -14.30 -3.98 -0.90
CA GLU A 51 -13.91 -2.70 -1.50
C GLU A 51 -12.93 -2.90 -2.67
N LEU A 52 -11.91 -3.74 -2.49
CA LEU A 52 -10.89 -4.02 -3.51
C LEU A 52 -11.47 -4.72 -4.74
N SER A 53 -12.44 -5.63 -4.54
CA SER A 53 -13.06 -6.37 -5.64
C SER A 53 -13.92 -5.52 -6.56
N LYS A 54 -14.40 -4.35 -6.11
CA LYS A 54 -15.22 -3.40 -6.91
C LYS A 54 -16.41 -4.07 -7.62
N GLY A 55 -17.02 -5.06 -6.97
CA GLY A 55 -18.16 -5.80 -7.54
C GLY A 55 -17.78 -6.90 -8.55
N ASN A 56 -16.50 -7.19 -8.73
CA ASN A 56 -16.02 -8.28 -9.60
C ASN A 56 -15.85 -9.58 -8.80
N PHE A 57 -16.63 -10.60 -9.13
CA PHE A 57 -16.61 -11.88 -8.41
C PHE A 57 -15.31 -12.68 -8.61
N VAL A 58 -14.66 -12.58 -9.77
CA VAL A 58 -13.38 -13.26 -10.03
C VAL A 58 -12.28 -12.63 -9.18
N GLU A 59 -12.24 -11.30 -9.09
CA GLU A 59 -11.30 -10.58 -8.22
C GLU A 59 -11.54 -10.93 -6.75
N LEU A 60 -12.81 -10.96 -6.32
CA LEU A 60 -13.18 -11.36 -4.97
C LEU A 60 -12.62 -12.73 -4.60
N LYS A 61 -12.70 -13.73 -5.49
CA LYS A 61 -12.12 -15.06 -5.27
C LYS A 61 -10.61 -15.00 -5.03
N GLY A 62 -9.89 -14.26 -5.86
CA GLY A 62 -8.45 -14.08 -5.72
C GLY A 62 -8.07 -13.44 -4.38
N LEU A 63 -8.82 -12.42 -3.96
CA LEU A 63 -8.62 -11.75 -2.67
C LEU A 63 -8.98 -12.66 -1.47
N VAL A 64 -9.99 -13.51 -1.61
CA VAL A 64 -10.32 -14.52 -0.60
C VAL A 64 -9.19 -15.53 -0.44
N ASP A 65 -8.66 -16.05 -1.55
CA ASP A 65 -7.53 -16.98 -1.52
C ASP A 65 -6.27 -16.33 -0.94
N ALA A 66 -6.01 -15.06 -1.25
CA ALA A 66 -4.92 -14.30 -0.63
C ALA A 66 -5.11 -14.12 0.89
N ALA A 67 -6.32 -13.78 1.34
CA ALA A 67 -6.60 -13.59 2.76
C ALA A 67 -6.49 -14.89 3.58
N LYS A 68 -6.70 -16.04 2.97
CA LYS A 68 -6.46 -17.35 3.60
C LYS A 68 -4.99 -17.65 3.83
N ILE A 69 -4.10 -17.03 3.05
CA ILE A 69 -2.64 -17.12 3.23
C ILE A 69 -2.21 -16.09 4.28
N ASP A 70 -2.55 -14.82 4.07
CA ASP A 70 -2.32 -13.75 5.04
C ASP A 70 -3.34 -12.62 4.86
N PHE A 71 -4.35 -12.57 5.75
CA PHE A 71 -5.39 -11.54 5.70
C PHE A 71 -4.84 -10.11 5.87
N ARG A 72 -3.66 -9.96 6.49
CA ARG A 72 -3.06 -8.64 6.74
C ARG A 72 -2.63 -7.98 5.43
N ASP A 73 -2.19 -8.77 4.45
CA ASP A 73 -1.82 -8.27 3.13
C ASP A 73 -3.03 -7.64 2.44
N VAL A 74 -4.20 -8.28 2.52
CA VAL A 74 -5.43 -7.77 1.90
C VAL A 74 -5.91 -6.47 2.57
N ILE A 75 -5.83 -6.39 3.91
CA ILE A 75 -6.12 -5.14 4.64
C ILE A 75 -5.11 -4.05 4.25
N TYR A 76 -3.84 -4.41 4.11
CA TYR A 76 -2.79 -3.46 3.71
C TYR A 76 -2.98 -2.95 2.28
N TRP A 77 -3.32 -3.81 1.32
CA TRP A 77 -3.63 -3.40 -0.06
C TRP A 77 -4.84 -2.47 -0.10
N TRP A 78 -5.88 -2.78 0.67
CA TRP A 78 -7.04 -1.90 0.80
C TRP A 78 -6.66 -0.54 1.40
N TYR A 79 -5.80 -0.53 2.42
CA TYR A 79 -5.25 0.71 2.98
C TYR A 79 -4.50 1.51 1.93
N LEU A 80 -3.64 0.87 1.13
CA LEU A 80 -2.87 1.52 0.06
C LEU A 80 -3.79 2.12 -1.01
N GLU A 81 -4.83 1.40 -1.44
CA GLU A 81 -5.75 1.88 -2.47
C GLU A 81 -6.65 3.00 -1.97
N THR A 82 -7.19 2.87 -0.75
CA THR A 82 -8.09 3.87 -0.16
C THR A 82 -7.35 5.17 0.16
N ASN A 83 -6.13 5.06 0.67
CA ASN A 83 -5.34 6.24 0.99
C ASN A 83 -4.64 6.82 -0.23
N ARG A 84 -4.65 6.17 -1.40
CA ARG A 84 -4.03 6.70 -2.62
C ARG A 84 -4.56 8.08 -3.05
N ALA A 85 -5.74 8.52 -2.57
CA ALA A 85 -6.31 9.84 -2.87
C ALA A 85 -6.02 10.91 -1.81
N THR A 86 -5.88 10.54 -0.53
CA THR A 86 -5.60 11.45 0.60
C THR A 86 -4.12 11.46 1.02
N HIS A 87 -3.44 10.36 0.75
CA HIS A 87 -2.01 10.14 0.77
C HIS A 87 -1.67 9.41 -0.53
N PRO A 88 -1.67 10.11 -1.68
CA PRO A 88 -1.06 9.53 -2.85
C PRO A 88 0.27 8.94 -2.40
N MET A 89 0.50 7.69 -2.73
CA MET A 89 1.86 7.18 -2.93
C MET A 89 2.51 7.94 -4.10
N ALA A 90 2.41 9.27 -4.13
CA ALA A 90 3.56 10.09 -4.36
C ALA A 90 4.44 9.76 -3.16
N ASP A 91 5.52 9.04 -3.39
CA ASP A 91 6.87 9.56 -3.18
C ASP A 91 6.94 10.91 -2.43
N GLU A 92 6.31 11.06 -1.26
CA GLU A 92 6.41 12.24 -0.45
C GLU A 92 7.77 12.13 0.23
N ILE A 93 8.77 12.51 -0.54
CA ILE A 93 10.16 12.56 -0.13
C ILE A 93 10.25 13.69 0.88
N LYS A 94 10.23 13.31 2.16
CA LYS A 94 10.31 14.27 3.26
C LYS A 94 11.75 14.69 3.42
N THR A 95 12.03 15.97 3.18
CA THR A 95 13.33 16.55 3.48
C THR A 95 13.34 16.94 4.95
N VAL A 96 14.07 16.21 5.79
CA VAL A 96 14.05 16.46 7.24
C VAL A 96 15.10 17.50 7.65
N HIS A 97 16.11 17.74 6.81
CA HIS A 97 17.06 18.86 6.92
C HIS A 97 17.93 18.97 5.64
N GLU A 98 18.25 20.18 5.18
CA GLU A 98 19.17 20.42 4.05
C GLU A 98 20.54 20.84 4.61
N GLY A 99 21.60 20.04 4.40
CA GLY A 99 22.94 20.32 4.92
C GLY A 99 23.64 19.13 5.57
N ARG A 100 24.71 19.39 6.33
CA ARG A 100 25.49 18.32 7.01
C ARG A 100 24.62 17.62 8.04
N GLY A 101 24.34 16.33 7.83
CA GLY A 101 23.43 15.55 8.68
C GLY A 101 21.97 15.57 8.22
N GLY A 102 21.71 16.14 7.04
CA GLY A 102 20.42 16.08 6.37
C GLY A 102 20.11 14.70 5.81
N TYR A 103 18.81 14.42 5.65
CA TYR A 103 18.34 13.25 4.94
C TYR A 103 16.98 13.51 4.29
N VAL A 104 16.72 12.74 3.25
CA VAL A 104 15.38 12.55 2.70
C VAL A 104 14.83 11.22 3.18
N GLU A 105 13.52 11.17 3.47
CA GLU A 105 12.83 9.96 3.88
C GLU A 105 11.74 9.61 2.87
N ILE A 106 11.75 8.35 2.41
CA ILE A 106 10.72 7.76 1.55
C ILE A 106 10.38 6.36 2.10
N GLU A 107 9.09 6.12 2.36
CA GLU A 107 8.58 4.87 2.94
C GLU A 107 9.32 4.45 4.24
N GLY A 108 9.69 5.42 5.09
CA GLY A 108 10.40 5.19 6.35
C GLY A 108 11.89 4.86 6.21
N ILE A 109 12.42 4.86 4.96
CA ILE A 109 13.84 4.67 4.68
C ILE A 109 14.50 6.04 4.52
N ARG A 110 15.60 6.25 5.26
CA ARG A 110 16.38 7.49 5.23
C ARG A 110 17.56 7.39 4.27
N TYR A 111 17.69 8.38 3.42
CA TYR A 111 18.79 8.56 2.49
C TYR A 111 19.51 9.86 2.84
N THR A 112 20.79 9.74 3.21
CA THR A 112 21.58 10.88 3.66
C THR A 112 21.82 11.87 2.53
N ILE A 113 21.81 13.17 2.86
CA ILE A 113 22.13 14.25 1.94
C ILE A 113 23.55 14.74 2.25
N ASP A 114 24.41 14.76 1.25
CA ASP A 114 25.71 15.40 1.29
C ASP A 114 25.66 16.77 0.62
N HIS A 115 26.38 17.72 1.20
CA HIS A 115 26.61 19.03 0.59
C HIS A 115 27.80 18.92 -0.39
N VAL A 116 27.54 19.22 -1.66
CA VAL A 116 28.54 19.26 -2.73
C VAL A 116 29.01 20.71 -2.90
N ALA A 117 30.18 20.90 -3.53
CA ALA A 117 30.65 22.24 -3.89
C ALA A 117 29.57 23.03 -4.66
N GLU A 118 29.61 24.37 -4.55
CA GLU A 118 28.67 25.29 -5.23
C GLU A 118 27.22 25.27 -4.70
N GLY A 119 26.99 24.76 -3.49
CA GLY A 119 25.65 24.79 -2.85
C GLY A 119 24.68 23.74 -3.40
N SER A 120 25.20 22.73 -4.10
CA SER A 120 24.42 21.59 -4.61
C SER A 120 24.33 20.48 -3.56
N PHE A 121 23.32 19.62 -3.67
CA PHE A 121 23.09 18.51 -2.74
C PHE A 121 23.14 17.15 -3.45
N CYS A 122 23.61 16.13 -2.74
CA CYS A 122 23.66 14.75 -3.24
C CYS A 122 22.95 13.82 -2.27
N ILE A 123 21.93 13.09 -2.73
CA ILE A 123 21.27 12.04 -1.95
C ILE A 123 22.03 10.73 -2.17
N GLN A 124 22.52 10.13 -1.10
CA GLN A 124 23.25 8.87 -1.14
C GLN A 124 22.30 7.69 -1.32
N PHE A 125 22.44 6.94 -2.43
CA PHE A 125 21.63 5.76 -2.69
C PHE A 125 22.50 4.49 -2.70
N PRO A 126 22.08 3.40 -2.03
CA PRO A 126 22.87 2.19 -1.97
C PRO A 126 22.96 1.51 -3.34
N GLY A 127 24.17 1.15 -3.76
CA GLY A 127 24.41 0.38 -4.99
C GLY A 127 24.10 -1.11 -4.90
N GLY A 128 24.38 -1.85 -5.99
CA GLY A 128 24.33 -3.31 -6.03
C GLY A 128 22.92 -3.91 -5.88
N LYS A 129 22.80 -5.00 -5.12
CA LYS A 129 21.52 -5.70 -4.89
C LYS A 129 20.49 -4.78 -4.23
N ALA A 130 20.92 -3.98 -3.27
CA ALA A 130 20.08 -3.00 -2.58
C ALA A 130 19.47 -1.94 -3.52
N ARG A 131 20.11 -1.66 -4.65
CA ARG A 131 19.55 -0.78 -5.70
C ARG A 131 18.44 -1.47 -6.47
N LYS A 132 18.67 -2.72 -6.89
CA LYS A 132 17.69 -3.52 -7.63
C LYS A 132 16.43 -3.74 -6.80
N ASP A 133 16.61 -4.08 -5.52
CA ASP A 133 15.51 -4.33 -4.59
C ASP A 133 14.71 -3.05 -4.28
N ARG A 134 15.27 -1.86 -4.56
CA ARG A 134 14.66 -0.53 -4.29
C ARG A 134 14.65 0.38 -5.52
N GLN A 135 14.47 -0.20 -6.70
CA GLN A 135 14.48 0.54 -7.98
C GLN A 135 13.44 1.68 -8.00
N ARG A 136 12.25 1.43 -7.43
CA ARG A 136 11.20 2.45 -7.29
C ARG A 136 11.65 3.67 -6.48
N HIS A 137 12.40 3.48 -5.38
CA HIS A 137 12.92 4.60 -4.60
C HIS A 137 13.97 5.39 -5.38
N PHE A 138 14.80 4.69 -6.17
CA PHE A 138 15.80 5.36 -7.01
C PHE A 138 15.13 6.29 -8.03
N GLU A 139 14.08 5.82 -8.71
CA GLU A 139 13.31 6.61 -9.67
C GLU A 139 12.63 7.82 -9.01
N ALA A 140 11.96 7.60 -7.88
CA ALA A 140 11.32 8.65 -7.10
C ALA A 140 12.31 9.75 -6.65
N LEU A 141 13.45 9.35 -6.08
CA LEU A 141 14.48 10.27 -5.62
C LEU A 141 15.14 11.02 -6.78
N THR A 142 15.28 10.38 -7.94
CA THR A 142 15.81 11.02 -9.15
C THR A 142 14.87 12.14 -9.62
N ALA A 143 13.57 11.86 -9.76
CA ALA A 143 12.58 12.86 -10.14
C ALA A 143 12.52 14.02 -9.12
N PHE A 144 12.64 13.70 -7.83
CA PHE A 144 12.71 14.71 -6.78
C PHE A 144 13.96 15.58 -6.89
N ALA A 145 15.12 14.99 -7.12
CA ALA A 145 16.37 15.73 -7.28
C ALA A 145 16.35 16.68 -8.49
N GLU A 146 15.73 16.25 -9.59
CA GLU A 146 15.53 17.08 -10.80
C GLU A 146 14.56 18.25 -10.56
N SER A 147 13.61 18.10 -9.62
CA SER A 147 12.63 19.15 -9.28
C SER A 147 13.17 20.27 -8.39
N LYS A 148 14.37 20.11 -7.80
CA LYS A 148 14.93 21.03 -6.81
C LYS A 148 15.85 22.10 -7.40
N SER A 149 15.86 23.27 -6.77
CA SER A 149 16.78 24.39 -7.01
C SER A 149 17.31 24.89 -5.66
N PRO A 150 18.64 24.94 -5.41
CA PRO A 150 19.77 24.62 -6.30
C PRO A 150 19.79 23.14 -6.73
N LYS A 151 20.68 22.74 -7.64
CA LYS A 151 20.67 21.40 -8.28
C LYS A 151 20.93 20.28 -7.27
N TRP A 152 20.11 19.23 -7.28
CA TRP A 152 20.33 18.00 -6.50
C TRP A 152 20.76 16.87 -7.43
N SER A 153 21.42 15.86 -6.88
CA SER A 153 21.89 14.68 -7.61
C SER A 153 21.76 13.42 -6.75
N ILE A 154 21.83 12.25 -7.39
CA ILE A 154 21.83 10.94 -6.71
C ILE A 154 23.22 10.32 -6.83
N GLY A 155 23.80 9.94 -5.69
CA GLY A 155 25.09 9.24 -5.58
C GLY A 155 24.94 7.73 -5.48
#